data_AF-A0A945JIL1-F1
#
_entry.id   AF-A0A945JIL1-F1
#
_cell.length_a   1.000
_cell.length_b   1.000
_cell.length_c   1.000
_cell.angle_alpha   90.00
_cell.angle_beta   90.00
_cell.angle_gamma   90.00
#
_symmetry.space_group_name_H-M   'P 1'
#
loop_
_entity.id
_entity.type
_entity.pdbx_description
1 polymer ?
#
loop_
_entity_poly.entity_id
_entity_poly.type
_entity_poly.pdbx_seq_one_letter_code
_entity_poly.pdbx_strand_id
1 'polypeptide(L)'
;MPIATVRGLRINYEIIGDDGPWMALITGGRRGYDEFVPLAQKFAAEGFRVLLHDRRNTGGSQISIGAEETEEAVWSDDLRELLDQLG
;
A
#
# COMPACT_ATOMS: atom_id res chain seq x y z
N MET A 1 -1.92 5.28 -11.33
CA MET A 1 -1.66 4.30 -10.28
C MET A 1 -0.32 3.62 -10.59
N PRO A 2 0.75 4.01 -9.90
CA PRO A 2 2.08 3.42 -10.08
C PRO A 2 2.16 1.96 -9.61
N ILE A 3 3.15 1.25 -10.12
CA ILE A 3 3.52 -0.11 -9.71
C ILE A 3 4.97 -0.07 -9.22
N ALA A 4 5.21 -0.56 -8.01
CA ALA A 4 6.56 -0.74 -7.46
C ALA A 4 6.96 -2.22 -7.52
N THR A 5 8.25 -2.50 -7.64
CA THR A 5 8.78 -3.85 -7.39
C THR A 5 9.26 -3.91 -5.95
N VAL A 6 8.57 -4.67 -5.12
CA VAL A 6 8.81 -4.81 -3.68
C VAL A 6 9.05 -6.29 -3.39
N ARG A 7 10.23 -6.63 -2.88
CA ARG A 7 10.63 -8.02 -2.59
C ARG A 7 10.41 -8.97 -3.77
N GLY A 8 10.66 -8.48 -4.99
CA GLY A 8 10.49 -9.22 -6.24
C GLY A 8 9.05 -9.34 -6.77
N LEU A 9 8.09 -8.67 -6.15
CA LEU A 9 6.68 -8.66 -6.58
C LEU A 9 6.22 -7.28 -7.02
N ARG A 10 5.30 -7.25 -7.98
CA ARG A 10 4.65 -6.00 -8.40
C ARG A 10 3.56 -5.60 -7.40
N ILE A 11 3.73 -4.46 -6.75
CA ILE A 11 2.78 -3.87 -5.81
C ILE A 11 2.11 -2.66 -6.45
N ASN A 12 0.78 -2.71 -6.56
CA ASN A 12 -0.07 -1.61 -7.02
C ASN A 12 -0.31 -0.63 -5.87
N TYR A 13 -0.01 0.65 -6.11
CA TYR A 13 -0.14 1.68 -5.09
C TYR A 13 -0.56 3.02 -5.67
N GLU A 14 -0.94 3.93 -4.79
CA GLU A 14 -1.30 5.30 -5.11
C GLU A 14 -0.94 6.22 -3.94
N ILE A 15 -0.50 7.43 -4.26
CA ILE A 15 -0.23 8.47 -3.28
C ILE A 15 -1.21 9.60 -3.53
N ILE A 16 -1.92 10.03 -2.49
CA ILE A 16 -2.83 11.17 -2.53
C ILE A 16 -2.30 12.23 -1.56
N GLY A 17 -2.08 13.45 -2.08
CA GLY A 17 -1.34 14.51 -1.39
C GLY A 17 0.11 14.59 -1.86
N ASP A 18 0.68 15.77 -1.74
CA ASP A 18 1.99 16.18 -2.29
C ASP A 18 3.01 16.60 -1.23
N ASP A 19 2.58 16.88 -0.01
CA ASP A 19 3.43 17.25 1.12
C ASP A 19 2.85 16.73 2.46
N GLY A 20 3.61 16.90 3.55
CA GLY A 20 3.20 16.58 4.91
C GLY A 20 3.58 15.18 5.39
N PRO A 21 3.18 14.81 6.62
CA PRO A 21 3.53 13.53 7.20
C PRO A 21 2.89 12.37 6.42
N TRP A 22 3.63 11.28 6.29
CA TRP A 22 3.13 10.04 5.71
C TRP A 22 1.98 9.45 6.53
N MET A 23 0.96 8.96 5.84
CA MET A 23 -0.09 8.12 6.41
C MET A 23 -0.37 6.94 5.47
N ALA A 24 -0.16 5.71 5.92
CA ALA A 24 -0.57 4.53 5.18
C ALA A 24 -1.97 4.10 5.60
N LEU A 25 -2.89 3.93 4.65
CA LEU A 25 -4.21 3.32 4.91
C LEU A 25 -4.23 1.90 4.32
N ILE A 26 -4.52 0.92 5.17
CA ILE A 26 -4.45 -0.50 4.83
C ILE A 26 -5.83 -1.11 5.02
N THR A 27 -6.38 -1.69 3.95
CA THR A 27 -7.69 -2.34 4.02
C THR A 27 -7.63 -3.64 4.84
N GLY A 28 -8.77 -4.06 5.37
CA GLY A 28 -8.92 -5.38 5.97
C GLY A 28 -9.20 -6.47 4.93
N GLY A 29 -9.22 -7.73 5.36
CA GLY A 29 -9.55 -8.89 4.51
C GLY A 29 -8.72 -8.90 3.22
N ARG A 30 -9.38 -9.19 2.08
CA ARG A 30 -8.79 -9.24 0.73
C ARG A 30 -9.20 -8.06 -0.17
N ARG A 31 -9.66 -6.95 0.42
CA ARG A 31 -10.13 -5.77 -0.32
C ARG A 31 -8.96 -5.02 -0.96
N GLY A 32 -9.19 -4.46 -2.15
CA GLY A 32 -8.26 -3.53 -2.78
C GLY A 32 -8.27 -2.17 -2.09
N TYR A 33 -7.25 -1.35 -2.34
CA TYR A 33 -7.12 -0.04 -1.69
C TYR A 33 -8.20 0.96 -2.13
N ASP A 34 -8.87 0.70 -3.24
CA ASP A 34 -9.88 1.56 -3.86
C ASP A 34 -11.02 1.91 -2.89
N GLU A 35 -11.34 1.02 -1.94
CA GLU A 35 -12.32 1.28 -0.87
C GLU A 35 -11.97 2.51 -0.01
N PHE A 36 -10.68 2.88 0.08
CA PHE A 36 -10.20 3.98 0.90
C PHE A 36 -9.87 5.26 0.15
N VAL A 37 -10.03 5.32 -1.18
CA VAL A 37 -9.76 6.54 -1.96
C VAL A 37 -10.57 7.74 -1.45
N PRO A 38 -11.90 7.65 -1.19
CA PRO A 38 -12.66 8.79 -0.66
C PRO A 38 -12.22 9.23 0.74
N LEU A 39 -11.67 8.32 1.55
CA LEU A 39 -11.17 8.64 2.89
C LEU A 39 -9.76 9.26 2.81
N ALA A 40 -8.90 8.73 1.95
CA ALA A 40 -7.57 9.27 1.69
C ALA A 40 -7.61 10.71 1.18
N GLN A 41 -8.56 11.04 0.29
CA GLN A 41 -8.77 12.43 -0.17
C GLN A 41 -9.09 13.39 0.98
N LYS A 42 -9.83 12.95 2.01
CA LYS A 42 -10.13 13.77 3.20
C LYS A 42 -8.87 14.02 4.03
N PHE A 43 -8.04 13.01 4.24
CA PHE A 43 -6.77 13.20 4.95
C PHE A 43 -5.78 14.04 4.16
N ALA A 44 -5.70 13.87 2.85
CA ALA A 44 -4.87 14.72 2.00
C ALA A 44 -5.31 16.20 2.05
N ALA A 45 -6.61 16.47 2.12
CA ALA A 45 -7.13 17.83 2.32
C ALA A 45 -6.72 18.46 3.67
N GLU A 46 -6.40 17.63 4.67
CA GLU A 46 -5.87 18.05 5.99
C GLU A 46 -4.33 18.05 6.02
N GLY A 47 -3.66 17.92 4.87
CA GLY A 47 -2.21 18.06 4.74
C GLY A 47 -1.40 16.78 5.00
N PHE A 48 -2.01 15.60 4.83
CA PHE A 48 -1.28 14.32 4.88
C PHE A 48 -0.84 13.84 3.50
N ARG A 49 0.33 13.22 3.42
CA ARG A 49 0.78 12.45 2.26
C ARG A 49 0.31 11.00 2.44
N VAL A 50 -0.81 10.63 1.79
CA VAL A 50 -1.49 9.37 2.05
C VAL A 50 -1.03 8.29 1.06
N LEU A 51 -0.46 7.20 1.57
CA LEU A 51 -0.12 6.01 0.80
C LEU A 51 -1.27 4.99 0.85
N LEU A 52 -1.74 4.61 -0.33
CA LEU A 52 -2.66 3.50 -0.56
C LEU A 52 -1.90 2.40 -1.32
N HIS A 53 -2.09 1.14 -0.95
CA HIS A 53 -1.54 0.03 -1.70
C HIS A 53 -2.42 -1.21 -1.60
N ASP A 54 -2.45 -1.97 -2.69
CA ASP A 54 -2.92 -3.33 -2.66
C ASP A 54 -1.81 -4.18 -2.06
N ARG A 55 -2.05 -4.79 -0.91
CA ARG A 55 -1.12 -5.78 -0.34
C ARG A 55 -0.92 -6.92 -1.36
N ARG A 56 0.24 -7.58 -1.37
CA ARG A 56 0.41 -8.77 -2.23
C ARG A 56 -0.77 -9.74 -2.01
N ASN A 57 -1.21 -10.43 -3.06
CA ASN A 57 -2.40 -11.30 -3.04
C ASN A 57 -3.75 -10.57 -2.84
N THR A 58 -3.81 -9.26 -3.04
CA THR A 58 -5.07 -8.48 -3.03
C THR A 58 -5.12 -7.50 -4.19
N GLY A 59 -6.31 -7.07 -4.58
CA GLY A 59 -6.51 -6.03 -5.60
C GLY A 59 -5.73 -6.28 -6.89
N GLY A 60 -5.04 -5.25 -7.38
CA GLY A 60 -4.18 -5.28 -8.56
C GLY A 60 -2.74 -5.72 -8.31
N SER A 61 -2.37 -6.06 -7.08
CA SER A 61 -1.02 -6.53 -6.74
C SER A 61 -0.78 -7.98 -7.13
N GLN A 62 0.47 -8.32 -7.38
CA GLN A 62 0.86 -9.66 -7.78
C GLN A 62 0.53 -10.71 -6.72
N ILE A 63 0.15 -11.90 -7.19
CA ILE A 63 -0.06 -13.08 -6.35
C ILE A 63 1.27 -13.83 -6.16
N SER A 64 1.54 -14.26 -4.94
CA SER A 64 2.65 -15.12 -4.55
C SER A 64 2.12 -16.25 -3.66
N ILE A 65 2.53 -17.47 -3.98
CA ILE A 65 2.15 -18.70 -3.26
C ILE A 65 3.43 -19.28 -2.64
N GLY A 66 3.37 -19.66 -1.36
CA GLY A 66 4.48 -20.31 -0.66
C GLY A 66 5.34 -19.36 0.18
N ALA A 67 4.71 -18.63 1.11
CA ALA A 67 5.44 -17.86 2.12
C ALA A 67 5.83 -18.74 3.31
N GLU A 68 7.02 -18.51 3.87
CA GLU A 68 7.47 -19.17 5.11
C GLU A 68 6.86 -18.54 6.37
N GLU A 69 6.52 -17.25 6.30
CA GLU A 69 5.94 -16.46 7.39
C GLU A 69 4.43 -16.26 7.24
N THR A 70 3.78 -15.74 8.29
CA THR A 70 2.37 -15.37 8.22
C THR A 70 2.18 -14.21 7.24
N GLU A 71 1.01 -14.17 6.60
CA GLU A 71 0.73 -13.21 5.56
C GLU A 71 0.82 -11.76 6.06
N GLU A 72 0.42 -11.50 7.30
CA GLU A 72 0.49 -10.18 7.93
C GLU A 72 1.92 -9.72 8.17
N ALA A 73 2.83 -10.63 8.55
CA ALA A 73 4.25 -10.31 8.70
C ALA A 73 4.88 -9.96 7.35
N VAL A 74 4.59 -10.77 6.33
CA VAL A 74 5.01 -10.53 4.95
C VAL A 74 4.51 -9.18 4.44
N TRP A 75 3.23 -8.86 4.67
CA TRP A 75 2.64 -7.58 4.29
C TRP A 75 3.25 -6.39 5.01
N SER A 76 3.59 -6.53 6.29
CA SER A 76 4.28 -5.48 7.04
C SER A 76 5.66 -5.17 6.45
N ASP A 77 6.42 -6.20 6.07
CA ASP A 77 7.72 -6.02 5.44
C ASP A 77 7.62 -5.43 4.03
N ASP A 78 6.58 -5.79 3.28
CA ASP A 78 6.31 -5.18 1.97
C ASP A 78 6.04 -3.69 2.10
N LEU A 79 5.19 -3.30 3.06
CA LEU A 79 4.88 -1.90 3.30
C LEU A 79 6.13 -1.14 3.72
N ARG A 80 6.99 -1.74 4.55
CA ARG A 80 8.26 -1.13 4.95
C ARG A 80 9.16 -0.87 3.74
N GLU A 81 9.40 -1.88 2.90
CA GLU A 81 10.24 -1.70 1.71
C GLU A 81 9.62 -0.72 0.71
N LEU A 82 8.29 -0.72 0.54
CA LEU A 82 7.62 0.27 -0.29
C LEU A 82 7.83 1.69 0.24
N LEU A 83 7.68 1.92 1.54
CA LEU A 83 7.93 3.23 2.15
C LEU A 83 9.40 3.66 2.02
N ASP A 84 10.35 2.74 2.23
CA ASP A 84 11.78 3.01 2.06
C ASP A 84 12.12 3.46 0.63
N GLN A 85 11.43 2.92 -0.39
CA GLN A 85 11.59 3.34 -1.79
C GLN A 85 10.99 4.74 -2.07
N LEU A 86 9.98 5.16 -1.31
CA LEU A 86 9.22 6.40 -1.56
C LEU A 86 9.78 7.64 -0.85
N GLY A 87 10.69 7.48 0.12
CA GLY A 87 11.26 8.58 0.92
C GLY A 87 10.23 9.22 1.85
#